data_AF-A0AAV0VRC0-F1
#
_entry.id   AF-A0AAV0VRC0-F1
#
_cell.length_a   1.000
_cell.length_b   1.000
_cell.length_c   1.000
_cell.angle_alpha   90.00
_cell.angle_beta   90.00
_cell.angle_gamma   90.00
#
_symmetry.space_group_name_H-M   'P 1'
#
loop_
_entity.id
_entity.type
_entity.pdbx_description
1 polymer ?
#
loop_
_entity_poly.entity_id
_entity_poly.type
_entity_poly.pdbx_seq_one_letter_code
_entity_poly.pdbx_strand_id
1 'polypeptide(L)'
;METEEPFSELEKECAQYVAGYVANRFSSKYPHLISHTDNSQQSNSWTQCISKGNLKTPSYSLEKAIEQLEVDFNAFHGDSLLKTPNIIKNLTH
;
A
#
# COMPACT_ATOMS: atom_id res chain seq x y z
N MET A 1 21.30 -16.17 7.20
CA MET A 1 21.09 -14.71 7.26
C MET A 1 19.60 -14.55 7.19
N GLU A 2 18.94 -14.38 8.33
CA GLU A 2 17.49 -14.23 8.39
C GLU A 2 17.14 -12.91 7.70
N THR A 3 16.43 -12.98 6.58
CA THR A 3 15.85 -11.81 5.94
C THR A 3 14.65 -11.43 6.79
N GLU A 4 14.80 -10.44 7.67
CA GLU A 4 13.65 -9.84 8.32
C GLU A 4 12.75 -9.26 7.22
N GLU A 5 11.55 -9.82 7.09
CA GLU A 5 10.54 -9.29 6.19
C GLU A 5 10.26 -7.84 6.61
N PRO A 6 10.23 -6.89 5.66
CA PRO A 6 10.07 -5.47 5.97
C PRO A 6 8.71 -5.13 6.61
N PHE A 7 7.78 -6.09 6.61
CA PHE A 7 6.45 -5.97 7.16
C PHE A 7 6.06 -7.22 7.95
N SER A 8 5.53 -7.00 9.14
CA SER A 8 4.68 -7.98 9.83
C SER A 8 3.38 -8.23 9.05
N GLU A 9 2.68 -9.31 9.37
CA GLU A 9 1.38 -9.64 8.74
C GLU A 9 0.36 -8.51 8.90
N LEU A 10 0.31 -7.87 10.08
CA LEU A 10 -0.56 -6.73 10.34
C LEU A 10 -0.19 -5.51 9.49
N GLU A 11 1.10 -5.21 9.35
CA GLU A 11 1.53 -4.07 8.54
C GLU A 11 1.23 -4.31 7.05
N LYS A 12 1.30 -5.57 6.57
CA LYS A 12 0.87 -5.93 5.20
C LYS A 12 -0.61 -5.64 4.98
N GLU A 13 -1.47 -5.99 5.95
CA GLU A 13 -2.90 -5.67 5.87
C GLU A 13 -3.16 -4.15 5.92
N CYS A 14 -2.42 -3.42 6.76
CA CYS A 14 -2.49 -1.95 6.81
C CYS A 14 -2.05 -1.30 5.48
N ALA A 15 -0.95 -1.78 4.88
CA ALA A 15 -0.47 -1.32 3.59
C ALA A 15 -1.51 -1.59 2.49
N GLN A 16 -2.12 -2.78 2.49
CA GLN A 16 -3.19 -3.13 1.56
C GLN A 16 -4.42 -2.22 1.72
N TYR A 17 -4.77 -1.84 2.96
CA TYR A 17 -5.86 -0.89 3.21
C TYR A 17 -5.57 0.48 2.57
N VAL A 18 -4.35 1.00 2.76
CA VAL A 18 -3.91 2.26 2.13
C VAL A 18 -3.91 2.13 0.61
N ALA A 19 -3.43 1.01 0.07
CA ALA A 19 -3.47 0.69 -1.36
C ALA A 19 -4.90 0.71 -1.90
N GLY A 20 -5.85 0.11 -1.19
CA GLY A 20 -7.25 0.11 -1.56
C GLY A 20 -7.88 1.51 -1.57
N TYR A 21 -7.45 2.40 -0.67
CA TYR A 21 -7.84 3.80 -0.67
C TYR A 21 -7.32 4.54 -1.91
N VAL A 22 -6.04 4.38 -2.23
CA VAL A 22 -5.41 4.99 -3.41
C VAL A 22 -6.10 4.48 -4.69
N ALA A 23 -6.28 3.16 -4.81
CA ALA A 23 -6.97 2.55 -5.94
C ALA A 23 -8.40 3.09 -6.11
N ASN A 24 -9.14 3.26 -5.02
CA ASN A 24 -10.49 3.83 -5.08
C ASN A 24 -10.47 5.30 -5.51
N ARG A 25 -9.61 6.11 -4.88
CA ARG A 25 -9.51 7.56 -5.14
C ARG A 25 -9.13 7.87 -6.58
N PHE A 26 -8.28 7.06 -7.19
CA PHE A 26 -7.80 7.28 -8.56
C PHE A 26 -8.40 6.31 -9.58
N SER A 27 -9.44 5.57 -9.20
CA SER A 27 -10.07 4.52 -10.03
C SER A 27 -10.46 4.96 -11.43
N SER A 28 -11.03 6.16 -11.58
CA SER A 28 -11.45 6.68 -12.89
C SER A 28 -10.27 7.08 -13.78
N LYS A 29 -9.14 7.50 -13.18
CA LYS A 29 -7.97 7.98 -13.93
C LYS A 29 -7.00 6.84 -14.25
N TYR A 30 -6.85 5.90 -13.32
CA TYR A 30 -5.90 4.78 -13.41
C TYR A 30 -6.59 3.46 -13.06
N PRO A 31 -7.47 2.95 -13.95
CA PRO A 31 -8.25 1.74 -13.66
C PRO A 31 -7.37 0.49 -13.47
N HIS A 32 -6.19 0.45 -14.08
CA HIS A 32 -5.21 -0.64 -13.92
C HIS A 32 -4.66 -0.78 -12.50
N LEU A 33 -4.87 0.23 -11.63
CA LEU A 33 -4.48 0.15 -10.22
C LEU A 33 -5.41 -0.75 -9.39
N ILE A 34 -6.55 -1.17 -9.95
CA ILE A 34 -7.53 -2.03 -9.30
C ILE A 34 -7.27 -3.47 -9.75
N SER A 35 -7.33 -4.42 -8.82
CA SER A 35 -7.28 -5.84 -9.17
C SER A 35 -8.54 -6.24 -9.94
N HIS A 36 -8.34 -6.98 -11.02
CA HIS A 36 -9.42 -7.60 -11.80
C HIS A 36 -9.70 -9.04 -11.36
N THR A 37 -9.13 -9.51 -10.25
CA THR A 37 -9.41 -10.85 -9.72
C THR A 37 -10.89 -10.97 -9.42
N ASP A 38 -11.56 -11.90 -10.12
CA ASP A 38 -12.93 -12.29 -9.85
C ASP A 38 -13.11 -12.59 -8.36
N ASN A 39 -14.20 -12.09 -7.78
CA ASN A 39 -14.54 -12.23 -6.35
C ASN A 39 -14.61 -13.70 -5.86
N SER A 40 -14.43 -14.70 -6.74
CA SER A 40 -14.46 -16.12 -6.42
C SER A 40 -13.22 -16.66 -5.69
N GLN A 41 -12.13 -15.90 -5.62
CA GLN A 41 -10.94 -16.21 -4.81
C GLN A 41 -10.72 -15.20 -3.66
N GLN A 42 -11.79 -14.56 -3.18
CA GLN A 42 -11.68 -13.67 -2.02
C GLN A 42 -11.35 -14.48 -0.78
N SER A 43 -10.05 -14.56 -0.46
CA SER A 43 -9.63 -14.71 0.92
C SER A 43 -10.27 -13.56 1.70
N ASN A 44 -10.76 -13.85 2.91
CA ASN A 44 -11.35 -12.88 3.83
C ASN A 44 -10.30 -11.86 4.29
N SER A 45 -9.78 -11.02 3.38
CA SER A 45 -8.85 -9.96 3.72
C SER A 45 -9.54 -9.00 4.69
N TRP A 46 -8.85 -8.63 5.77
CA TRP A 46 -9.36 -7.70 6.78
C TRP A 46 -9.92 -6.41 6.16
N THR A 47 -9.30 -5.95 5.06
CA THR A 47 -9.73 -4.80 4.25
C THR A 47 -11.15 -4.96 3.68
N GLN A 48 -11.55 -6.16 3.24
CA GLN A 48 -12.93 -6.39 2.80
C GLN A 48 -13.91 -6.37 3.98
N CYS A 49 -13.52 -6.94 5.12
CA CYS A 49 -14.33 -6.93 6.34
C CYS A 49 -14.61 -5.51 6.84
N ILE A 50 -13.62 -4.61 6.78
CA ILE A 50 -13.72 -3.24 7.30
C ILE A 50 -14.32 -2.25 6.27
N SER A 51 -14.00 -2.38 4.99
CA SER A 51 -14.30 -1.34 4.00
C SER A 51 -15.78 -1.20 3.61
N LYS A 52 -16.61 -2.23 3.86
CA LYS A 52 -18.03 -2.26 3.47
C LYS A 52 -18.29 -1.85 2.00
N GLY A 53 -17.35 -2.12 1.11
CA GLY A 53 -17.44 -1.78 -0.32
C GLY A 53 -16.95 -0.38 -0.70
N ASN A 54 -16.46 0.43 0.26
CA ASN A 54 -15.93 1.77 -0.02
C ASN A 54 -14.45 1.78 -0.44
N LEU A 55 -13.78 0.63 -0.47
CA LEU A 55 -12.42 0.48 -0.99
C LEU A 55 -12.43 -0.47 -2.18
N LYS A 56 -11.50 -0.22 -3.11
CA LYS A 56 -11.22 -1.13 -4.23
C LYS A 56 -10.14 -2.11 -3.79
N THR A 57 -10.16 -3.34 -4.30
CA THR A 57 -9.00 -4.22 -4.19
C THR A 57 -7.87 -3.64 -5.04
N PRO A 58 -6.71 -3.31 -4.46
CA PRO A 58 -5.57 -2.81 -5.23
C PRO A 58 -4.98 -3.91 -6.13
N SER A 59 -4.38 -3.51 -7.23
CA SER A 59 -3.56 -4.40 -8.07
C SER A 59 -2.30 -4.84 -7.33
N TYR A 60 -1.77 -6.01 -7.67
CA TYR A 60 -0.50 -6.50 -7.13
C TYR A 60 0.65 -5.49 -7.29
N SER A 61 0.73 -4.82 -8.43
CA SER A 61 1.74 -3.76 -8.68
C SER A 61 1.59 -2.58 -7.72
N LEU A 62 0.36 -2.19 -7.38
CA LEU A 62 0.13 -1.10 -6.44
C LEU A 62 0.46 -1.53 -5.01
N GLU A 63 0.13 -2.76 -4.62
CA GLU A 63 0.52 -3.31 -3.32
C GLU A 63 2.04 -3.29 -3.16
N LYS A 64 2.79 -3.80 -4.15
CA LYS A 64 4.26 -3.78 -4.14
C LYS A 64 4.87 -2.39 -4.16
N ALA A 65 4.25 -1.45 -4.87
CA ALA A 65 4.70 -0.06 -4.85
C ALA A 65 4.53 0.58 -3.47
N ILE A 66 3.45 0.28 -2.74
CA ILE A 66 3.24 0.80 -1.38
C ILE A 66 4.15 0.13 -0.36
N GLU A 67 4.37 -1.17 -0.46
CA GLU A 67 5.38 -1.86 0.36
C GLU A 67 6.76 -1.20 0.19
N GLN A 68 7.19 -0.96 -1.05
CA GLN A 68 8.48 -0.30 -1.31
C GLN A 68 8.49 1.15 -0.81
N LEU A 69 7.40 1.89 -0.99
CA LEU A 69 7.28 3.27 -0.52
C LEU A 69 7.47 3.38 1.01
N GLU A 70 6.91 2.45 1.77
CA GLU A 70 7.07 2.41 3.22
C GLU A 70 8.51 2.08 3.64
N VAL A 71 9.16 1.15 2.93
CA VAL A 71 10.59 0.85 3.14
C VAL A 71 11.43 2.11 2.90
N ASP A 72 11.19 2.80 1.79
CA ASP A 72 11.92 4.03 1.44
C ASP A 72 11.61 5.16 2.45
N PHE A 73 10.36 5.26 2.90
CA PHE A 73 9.92 6.23 3.91
C PHE A 73 10.62 6.01 5.24
N ASN A 74 10.67 4.77 5.72
CA ASN A 74 11.32 4.43 6.98
C ASN A 74 12.85 4.54 6.88
N ALA A 75 13.45 4.17 5.73
CA ALA A 75 14.88 4.38 5.49
C ALA A 75 15.26 5.87 5.48
N PHE A 76 14.40 6.72 4.92
CA PHE A 76 14.63 8.16 4.87
C PHE A 76 14.38 8.84 6.22
N HIS A 77 13.26 8.55 6.90
CA HIS A 77 12.88 9.25 8.13
C HIS A 77 13.43 8.61 9.41
N GLY A 78 13.60 7.29 9.47
CA GLY A 78 13.90 6.56 10.71
C GLY A 78 12.76 6.75 11.74
N ASP A 79 13.12 6.90 13.02
CA ASP A 79 12.14 6.98 14.13
C ASP A 79 11.38 8.31 14.20
N SER A 80 11.70 9.29 13.35
CA SER A 80 11.12 10.64 13.41
C SER A 80 11.08 11.31 12.06
N LEU A 81 10.06 12.12 11.80
CA LEU A 81 9.95 12.82 10.53
C LEU A 81 11.09 13.83 10.32
N LEU A 82 12.06 13.48 9.48
CA LEU A 82 12.99 14.45 8.90
C LEU A 82 12.23 15.60 8.18
N LYS A 83 12.59 16.83 8.52
CA LYS A 83 12.00 18.07 7.98
C LYS A 83 13.02 18.85 7.15
N THR A 84 13.55 18.22 6.11
CA THR A 84 14.47 18.88 5.17
C THR A 84 13.70 19.56 4.04
N PRO A 85 14.26 20.57 3.36
CA PRO A 85 13.61 21.13 2.17
C PRO A 85 13.42 20.07 1.08
N ASN A 86 12.28 20.11 0.39
CA ASN A 86 11.94 19.19 -0.71
C ASN A 86 11.81 17.69 -0.33
N ILE A 87 11.33 17.35 0.88
CA ILE A 87 11.26 15.95 1.36
C ILE A 87 10.65 14.97 0.35
N ILE A 88 9.54 15.34 -0.30
CA ILE A 88 8.82 14.45 -1.19
C ILE A 88 9.65 14.12 -2.43
N LYS A 89 10.40 15.10 -2.96
CA LYS A 89 11.32 14.89 -4.09
C LYS A 89 12.53 14.05 -3.69
N ASN A 90 13.02 14.19 -2.46
CA ASN A 90 14.16 13.42 -1.99
C ASN A 90 13.79 11.98 -1.60
N LEU A 91 12.50 11.73 -1.31
CA LEU A 91 11.95 10.41 -1.04
C LEU A 91 11.69 9.61 -2.33
N THR A 92 11.37 10.29 -3.43
CA THR A 92 11.07 9.67 -4.72
C THR A 92 12.25 9.86 -5.67
N HIS A 93 13.13 8.86 -5.72
CA HIS A 93 14.31 8.86 -6.59
C HIS A 93 13.96 8.65 -8.07
#